data_AF-A0A269PFS3-F1
#
_entry.id   AF-A0A269PFS3-F1
#
_cell.length_a   1.000
_cell.length_b   1.000
_cell.length_c   1.000
_cell.angle_alpha   90.00
_cell.angle_beta   90.00
_cell.angle_gamma   90.00
#
_symmetry.space_group_name_H-M   'P 1'
#
loop_
_entity.id
_entity.type
_entity.pdbx_description
1 polymer ?
#
loop_
_entity_poly.entity_id
_entity_poly.type
_entity_poly.pdbx_seq_one_letter_code
_entity_poly.pdbx_strand_id
1 'polypeptide(L)'
;MAAPITLQAVADHLGTTRPDATLRSVIDAAVTMVEGWKGKPIAEWPNSWRLGTIMLISRFDRRRNSPSGVDTITEMGPVYVSRRDPDVAQLLEIGGWQKPVVG
;
A
#
# COMPACT_ATOMS: atom_id res chain seq x y z
N MET A 1 -8.46 15.44 -6.26
CA MET A 1 -9.63 14.56 -6.25
C MET A 1 -9.21 13.22 -6.82
N ALA A 2 -9.28 12.16 -6.02
CA ALA A 2 -8.81 10.84 -6.42
C ALA A 2 -9.98 9.94 -6.82
N ALA A 3 -9.78 9.07 -7.82
CA ALA A 3 -10.74 8.01 -8.14
C ALA A 3 -10.69 6.91 -7.05
N PRO A 4 -11.80 6.19 -6.79
CA PRO A 4 -11.82 5.06 -5.86
C PRO A 4 -10.71 4.03 -6.10
N ILE A 5 -10.32 3.31 -5.04
CA ILE A 5 -9.44 2.14 -5.15
C ILE A 5 -10.33 0.94 -5.46
N THR A 6 -10.18 0.38 -6.66
CA THR A 6 -10.94 -0.78 -7.12
C THR A 6 -10.13 -2.06 -6.96
N LEU A 7 -10.82 -3.20 -6.86
CA LEU A 7 -10.17 -4.52 -6.81
C LEU A 7 -9.23 -4.73 -8.02
N GLN A 8 -9.65 -4.27 -9.21
CA GLN A 8 -8.82 -4.31 -10.42
C GLN A 8 -7.55 -3.48 -10.27
N ALA A 9 -7.64 -2.22 -9.82
CA ALA A 9 -6.48 -1.33 -9.69
C ALA A 9 -5.43 -1.84 -8.68
N VAL A 10 -5.83 -2.70 -7.73
CA VAL A 10 -4.90 -3.40 -6.82
C VAL A 10 -4.36 -4.69 -7.45
N ALA A 11 -5.20 -5.45 -8.17
CA ALA A 11 -4.78 -6.63 -8.92
C ALA A 11 -3.72 -6.30 -9.99
N ASP A 12 -3.94 -5.21 -10.74
CA ASP A 12 -3.01 -4.65 -11.72
C ASP A 12 -1.65 -4.32 -11.08
N HIS A 13 -1.66 -3.69 -9.89
CA HIS A 13 -0.44 -3.32 -9.15
C HIS A 13 0.29 -4.53 -8.56
N LEU A 14 -0.46 -5.55 -8.13
CA LEU A 14 0.09 -6.83 -7.68
C LEU A 14 0.63 -7.70 -8.83
N GLY A 15 0.25 -7.40 -10.07
CA GLY A 15 0.56 -8.24 -11.24
C GLY A 15 -0.25 -9.54 -11.28
N THR A 16 -1.40 -9.60 -10.59
CA THR A 16 -2.25 -10.80 -10.52
C THR A 16 -3.50 -10.68 -11.37
N THR A 17 -3.83 -11.73 -12.11
CA THR A 17 -5.07 -11.83 -12.90
C THR A 17 -6.24 -12.43 -12.11
N ARG A 18 -6.03 -12.80 -10.84
CA ARG A 18 -7.05 -13.39 -9.97
C ARG A 18 -6.94 -12.81 -8.54
N PRO A 19 -7.48 -11.60 -8.29
CA PRO A 19 -7.64 -11.10 -6.94
C PRO A 19 -8.63 -11.97 -6.15
N ASP A 20 -8.31 -12.25 -4.88
CA ASP A 20 -9.18 -13.04 -4.01
C ASP A 20 -10.26 -12.19 -3.31
N ALA A 21 -11.24 -12.85 -2.68
CA ALA A 21 -12.36 -12.18 -2.04
C ALA A 21 -11.98 -11.41 -0.75
N THR A 22 -10.91 -11.82 -0.05
CA THR A 22 -10.41 -11.12 1.16
C THR A 22 -9.64 -9.86 0.81
N LEU A 23 -9.05 -9.76 -0.40
CA LEU A 23 -8.43 -8.53 -0.87
C LEU A 23 -9.41 -7.34 -0.88
N ARG A 24 -10.72 -7.59 -1.05
CA ARG A 24 -11.75 -6.55 -0.91
C ARG A 24 -11.83 -5.99 0.51
N SER A 25 -11.92 -6.82 1.54
CA SER A 25 -11.97 -6.31 2.92
C SER A 25 -10.66 -5.64 3.35
N VAL A 26 -9.52 -6.03 2.76
CA VAL A 26 -8.25 -5.30 2.93
C VAL A 26 -8.30 -3.91 2.25
N ILE A 27 -8.89 -3.79 1.05
CA ILE A 27 -9.12 -2.49 0.40
C ILE A 27 -10.02 -1.60 1.28
N ASP A 28 -11.18 -2.11 1.69
CA ASP A 28 -12.18 -1.35 2.43
C ASP A 28 -11.60 -0.86 3.78
N ALA A 29 -10.93 -1.75 4.53
CA ALA A 29 -10.25 -1.40 5.78
C ALA A 29 -9.09 -0.40 5.59
N ALA A 30 -8.29 -0.56 4.53
CA ALA A 30 -7.19 0.37 4.24
C ALA A 30 -7.71 1.76 3.84
N VAL A 31 -8.80 1.86 3.08
CA VAL A 31 -9.43 3.16 2.78
C VAL A 31 -9.94 3.82 4.05
N THR A 32 -10.72 3.12 4.88
CA THR A 32 -11.24 3.65 6.16
C THR A 32 -10.10 4.14 7.07
N MET A 33 -9.02 3.38 7.19
CA MET A 33 -7.83 3.76 7.97
C MET A 33 -7.19 5.07 7.47
N VAL A 34 -7.10 5.26 6.15
CA VAL A 34 -6.49 6.45 5.55
C VAL A 34 -7.43 7.66 5.60
N GLU A 35 -8.75 7.48 5.46
CA GLU A 35 -9.72 8.56 5.66
C GLU A 35 -9.65 9.08 7.11
N GLY A 36 -9.60 8.18 8.09
CA GLY A 36 -9.42 8.52 9.51
C GLY A 36 -8.08 9.20 9.83
N TRP A 37 -6.99 8.79 9.18
CA TRP A 37 -5.67 9.41 9.33
C TRP A 37 -5.59 10.81 8.71
N LYS A 38 -6.12 10.99 7.51
CA LYS A 38 -5.98 12.23 6.73
C LYS A 38 -7.14 13.22 6.95
N GLY A 39 -8.19 12.83 7.69
CA GLY A 39 -9.36 13.66 8.02
C GLY A 39 -10.19 14.05 6.79
N LYS A 40 -10.12 13.27 5.70
CA LYS A 40 -10.69 13.59 4.39
C LYS A 40 -11.18 12.34 3.67
N PRO A 41 -12.35 12.38 3.01
CA PRO A 41 -12.84 11.26 2.20
C PRO A 41 -11.96 11.04 0.96
N ILE A 42 -11.95 9.82 0.43
CA ILE A 42 -11.13 9.43 -0.73
C ILE A 42 -11.31 10.33 -1.96
N ALA A 43 -12.52 10.87 -2.16
CA ALA A 43 -12.80 11.82 -3.22
C ALA A 43 -11.89 13.06 -3.16
N GLU A 44 -11.55 13.56 -1.97
CA GLU A 44 -10.71 14.75 -1.76
C GLU A 44 -9.20 14.49 -1.87
N TRP A 45 -8.76 13.22 -1.90
CA TRP A 45 -7.34 12.91 -1.82
C TRP A 45 -6.55 13.43 -3.04
N PRO A 46 -5.25 13.75 -2.85
CA PRO A 46 -4.28 13.82 -3.94
C PRO A 46 -3.93 12.41 -4.44
N ASN A 47 -3.46 12.32 -5.68
CA ASN A 47 -3.12 11.03 -6.31
C ASN A 47 -1.96 10.30 -5.60
N SER A 48 -1.07 11.03 -4.92
CA SER A 48 -0.02 10.45 -4.07
C SER A 48 -0.61 9.56 -2.97
N TRP A 49 -1.63 10.05 -2.26
CA TRP A 49 -2.23 9.29 -1.16
C TRP A 49 -2.95 8.03 -1.67
N ARG A 50 -3.66 8.14 -2.80
CA ARG A 50 -4.28 6.98 -3.47
C ARG A 50 -3.23 5.92 -3.86
N LEU A 51 -2.12 6.34 -4.47
CA LEU A 51 -1.06 5.43 -4.89
C LEU A 51 -0.37 4.74 -3.70
N GLY A 52 -0.01 5.50 -2.66
CA GLY A 52 0.54 4.94 -1.43
C GLY A 52 -0.39 3.92 -0.78
N THR A 53 -1.71 4.16 -0.82
CA THR A 53 -2.71 3.24 -0.26
C THR A 53 -2.78 1.93 -1.04
N ILE A 54 -2.72 1.96 -2.38
CA ILE A 54 -2.65 0.74 -3.23
C ILE A 54 -1.39 -0.08 -2.92
N MET A 55 -0.24 0.59 -2.78
CA MET A 55 1.02 -0.07 -2.42
C MET A 55 0.99 -0.66 -1.00
N LEU A 56 0.34 0.02 -0.05
CA LEU A 56 0.15 -0.45 1.33
C LEU A 56 -0.76 -1.69 1.39
N ILE A 57 -1.87 -1.71 0.64
CA ILE A 57 -2.72 -2.89 0.46
C ILE A 57 -1.91 -4.06 -0.10
N SER A 58 -1.09 -3.80 -1.13
CA SER A 58 -0.25 -4.82 -1.78
C SER A 58 0.83 -5.38 -0.85
N ARG A 59 1.33 -4.58 0.09
CA ARG A 59 2.24 -5.02 1.17
C ARG A 59 1.52 -5.89 2.21
N PHE A 60 0.25 -5.63 2.50
CA PHE A 60 -0.54 -6.50 3.39
C PHE A 60 -0.85 -7.86 2.73
N ASP A 61 -1.21 -7.88 1.45
CA ASP A 61 -1.43 -9.13 0.70
C ASP A 61 -0.17 -10.03 0.70
N ARG A 62 0.99 -9.47 0.34
CA ARG A 62 2.26 -10.21 0.36
C ARG A 62 2.61 -10.75 1.74
N ARG A 63 2.37 -9.99 2.82
CA ARG A 63 2.58 -10.44 4.21
C ARG A 63 1.63 -11.56 4.65
N ARG A 64 0.38 -11.56 4.18
CA ARG A 64 -0.54 -12.69 4.39
C ARG A 64 0.00 -13.96 3.73
N ASN A 65 0.68 -13.82 2.59
CA ASN A 65 1.21 -14.93 1.81
C ASN A 65 2.61 -15.41 2.28
N SER A 66 3.41 -14.56 2.95
CA SER A 66 4.64 -14.94 3.67
C SER A 66 4.62 -14.48 5.15
N PRO A 67 3.97 -15.25 6.06
CA PRO A 67 3.82 -14.86 7.46
C PRO A 67 5.13 -14.83 8.27
N SER A 68 6.16 -15.54 7.83
CA SER A 68 7.48 -15.60 8.48
C SER A 68 8.45 -14.49 8.02
N GLY A 69 8.09 -13.71 6.99
CA GLY A 69 8.99 -12.73 6.36
C GLY A 69 10.13 -13.34 5.55
N VAL A 70 10.08 -14.65 5.31
CA VAL A 70 10.98 -15.37 4.39
C VAL A 70 10.25 -15.50 3.07
N ASP A 71 10.65 -14.70 2.08
CA ASP A 71 9.93 -14.60 0.79
C ASP A 71 10.16 -15.87 -0.05
N THR A 72 11.41 -16.38 -0.05
CA THR A 72 11.80 -17.67 -0.62
C THR A 72 12.95 -18.28 0.20
N ILE A 73 12.95 -19.61 0.39
CA ILE A 73 14.17 -20.35 0.73
C ILE A 73 14.80 -20.82 -0.59
N THR A 74 16.03 -20.39 -0.87
CA THR A 74 16.78 -20.78 -2.07
C THR A 74 17.88 -21.78 -1.73
N GLU A 75 18.50 -22.39 -2.75
CA GLU A 75 19.71 -23.21 -2.61
C GLU A 75 20.88 -22.42 -1.98
N MET A 76 20.89 -21.09 -2.14
CA MET A 76 21.84 -20.15 -1.51
C MET A 76 21.42 -19.71 -0.08
N GLY A 77 20.32 -20.25 0.47
CA GLY A 77 19.78 -19.92 1.79
C GLY A 77 18.51 -19.06 1.77
N PRO A 78 18.05 -18.59 2.95
CA PRO A 78 16.81 -17.83 3.10
C PRO A 78 16.92 -16.39 2.58
N VAL A 79 15.95 -15.97 1.76
CA VAL A 79 15.84 -14.60 1.26
C VAL A 79 14.96 -13.77 2.20
N TYR A 80 15.61 -12.95 3.03
CA TYR A 80 14.95 -11.99 3.93
C TYR A 80 14.63 -10.68 3.20
N VAL A 81 13.36 -10.33 3.07
CA VAL A 81 12.92 -9.10 2.40
C VAL A 81 12.36 -8.08 3.39
N SER A 82 13.22 -7.15 3.84
CA SER A 82 12.82 -5.84 4.38
C SER A 82 14.03 -4.92 4.53
N ARG A 83 13.92 -3.64 4.10
CA ARG A 83 14.86 -2.58 4.55
C ARG A 83 14.25 -1.19 4.80
N ARG A 84 13.07 -0.82 4.28
CA ARG A 84 12.27 0.31 4.82
C ARG A 84 10.84 0.38 4.28
N ASP A 85 9.85 0.50 5.18
CA ASP A 85 8.45 0.79 4.85
C ASP A 85 7.78 1.68 5.94
N PRO A 86 7.97 3.01 5.99
CA PRO A 86 7.22 3.86 6.94
C PRO A 86 5.76 4.13 6.51
N ASP A 87 5.03 3.03 6.24
CA ASP A 87 3.65 2.89 5.74
C ASP A 87 3.38 3.58 4.39
N VAL A 88 4.04 2.96 3.39
CA VAL A 88 4.31 3.38 2.00
C VAL A 88 4.27 4.87 1.75
N ALA A 89 5.42 5.49 1.98
CA ALA A 89 5.61 5.97 3.33
C ALA A 89 4.83 7.26 3.60
N GLN A 90 4.19 7.42 4.77
CA GLN A 90 3.21 8.50 5.02
C GLN A 90 2.23 8.83 3.87
N LEU A 91 2.03 7.87 2.95
CA LEU A 91 1.34 7.99 1.66
C LEU A 91 1.98 8.95 0.64
N LEU A 92 3.29 8.77 0.45
CA LEU A 92 4.15 9.19 -0.67
C LEU A 92 4.62 10.66 -0.72
N GLU A 93 5.14 11.16 0.41
CA GLU A 93 5.83 12.45 0.54
C GLU A 93 6.96 12.32 1.59
N ILE A 94 8.23 11.91 1.27
CA ILE A 94 9.49 11.72 2.18
C ILE A 94 10.64 11.95 1.11
N GLY A 95 11.65 12.79 1.34
CA GLY A 95 12.91 12.45 2.04
C GLY A 95 13.07 12.80 3.54
N GLY A 96 12.70 13.99 4.05
CA GLY A 96 11.98 15.07 3.36
C GLY A 96 10.46 14.93 3.41
N TRP A 97 9.90 14.35 4.49
CA TRP A 97 8.46 13.97 4.55
C TRP A 97 7.65 15.15 5.07
N GLN A 98 7.68 16.19 4.23
CA GLN A 98 7.65 17.59 4.60
C GLN A 98 7.16 18.44 3.42
N LYS A 99 6.49 19.55 3.74
CA LYS A 99 6.27 20.67 2.82
C LYS A 99 7.03 21.91 3.34
N PRO A 100 8.26 22.19 2.86
CA PRO A 100 8.93 23.48 3.05
C PRO A 100 8.43 24.52 2.02
N VAL A 101 8.48 25.80 2.39
CA VAL A 101 7.84 26.94 1.72
C VAL A 101 8.63 28.21 2.14
N VAL A 102 8.66 29.35 1.44
CA VAL A 102 9.11 29.62 0.06
C VAL A 102 10.31 30.57 0.18
N GLY A 103 11.15 30.68 -0.84
CA GLY A 103 12.12 31.77 -1.01
C GLY A 103 11.80 32.56 -2.28
#